data_AF-A0A4S4N0C1-F1
#
_entry.id   AF-A0A4S4N0C1-F1
#
_cell.length_a   1.000
_cell.length_b   1.000
_cell.length_c   1.000
_cell.angle_alpha   90.00
_cell.angle_beta   90.00
_cell.angle_gamma   90.00
#
_symmetry.space_group_name_H-M   'P 1'
#
loop_
_entity.id
_entity.type
_entity.pdbx_description
1 polymer ?
#
loop_
_entity_poly.entity_id
_entity_poly.type
_entity_poly.pdbx_seq_one_letter_code
_entity_poly.pdbx_strand_id
1 'polypeptide(L)'
;MSSSSTYSSPPPSYQSTPPNERYHEQHRSRAQQQHTAPDSPLMSNPTHRNYNTVHIGTHRFESAKSGSSALYVISAVLVFVVLVLVHETFHLVGGQMEKRMWQQERRAHVAEVTTWQREREERERGEAEARRAFGEERQRAREVYERERASYELERARWERDRVAHRPFWSEPWLLWESCLAYNTRMYKARLRNLPLGGGNWLEACKSTQLGWHGRAISAESCDVEEDYVYGMFRIDFDQPQCQTRWGDWTWNKGCVRPGFRALEAPLWNQKWGDHVYEMCATTPGVLAGYWDLGPPMQCRQEGDKDIGMVGRWEYRDDGCW
;
A
#
# COMPACT_ATOMS: atom_id res chain seq x y z
N MET A 1 10.34 -52.16 -0.58
CA MET A 1 9.16 -51.30 -0.46
C MET A 1 9.58 -49.91 -0.86
N SER A 2 9.34 -49.57 -2.13
CA SER A 2 9.85 -48.34 -2.76
C SER A 2 8.76 -47.28 -2.71
N SER A 3 8.94 -46.27 -1.86
CA SER A 3 8.01 -45.16 -1.73
C SER A 3 8.42 -44.05 -2.71
N SER A 4 7.73 -44.01 -3.84
CA SER A 4 7.82 -42.94 -4.83
C SER A 4 7.22 -41.65 -4.27
N SER A 5 8.10 -40.70 -3.93
CA SER A 5 7.75 -39.33 -3.57
C SER A 5 7.14 -38.64 -4.79
N THR A 6 5.88 -38.24 -4.65
CA THR A 6 5.12 -37.51 -5.67
C THR A 6 5.61 -36.07 -5.68
N TYR A 7 6.41 -35.72 -6.69
CA TYR A 7 6.94 -34.38 -6.91
C TYR A 7 5.76 -33.41 -7.10
N SER A 8 5.63 -32.46 -6.19
CA SER A 8 4.67 -31.38 -6.29
C SER A 8 5.08 -30.45 -7.43
N SER A 9 4.13 -30.18 -8.32
CA SER A 9 4.29 -29.32 -9.49
C SER A 9 4.96 -27.98 -9.14
N PRO A 10 5.80 -27.42 -10.03
CA PRO A 10 6.36 -26.10 -9.82
C PRO A 10 5.24 -25.06 -9.70
N PRO A 11 5.39 -24.05 -8.82
CA PRO A 11 4.40 -23.00 -8.67
C PRO A 11 4.19 -22.28 -10.01
N PRO A 12 2.96 -21.83 -10.32
CA PRO A 12 2.71 -21.11 -11.55
C PRO A 12 3.54 -19.83 -11.59
N SER A 13 4.10 -19.54 -12.77
CA SER A 13 4.69 -18.24 -13.10
C SER A 13 3.59 -17.18 -13.03
N TYR A 14 3.40 -16.54 -11.88
CA TYR A 14 2.58 -15.35 -11.79
C TYR A 14 3.45 -14.15 -12.19
N GLN A 15 3.35 -13.79 -13.47
CA GLN A 15 3.49 -12.39 -13.85
C GLN A 15 2.54 -11.62 -12.95
N SER A 16 3.08 -10.80 -12.07
CA SER A 16 2.35 -9.82 -11.30
C SER A 16 1.75 -8.80 -12.27
N THR A 17 0.67 -9.18 -12.94
CA THR A 17 -0.27 -8.20 -13.46
C THR A 17 -0.85 -7.49 -12.24
N PRO A 18 -0.64 -6.17 -12.10
CA PRO A 18 -1.21 -5.43 -10.99
C PRO A 18 -2.72 -5.64 -10.96
N PRO A 19 -3.34 -5.64 -9.76
CA PRO A 19 -4.75 -5.91 -9.61
C PRO A 19 -5.56 -4.84 -10.35
N ASN A 20 -6.01 -5.21 -11.54
CA ASN A 20 -7.22 -4.78 -12.21
C ASN A 20 -7.56 -3.28 -12.05
N GLU A 21 -6.82 -2.44 -12.78
CA GLU A 21 -7.15 -1.02 -12.97
C GLU A 21 -8.57 -0.80 -13.55
N ARG A 22 -9.19 -1.84 -14.15
CA ARG A 22 -10.57 -1.78 -14.68
C ARG A 22 -11.64 -1.53 -13.63
N TYR A 23 -11.42 -1.83 -12.35
CA TYR A 23 -12.43 -1.55 -11.32
C TYR A 23 -12.47 -0.07 -10.91
N HIS A 24 -11.38 0.67 -11.10
CA HIS A 24 -11.35 2.11 -10.80
C HIS A 24 -11.87 2.98 -11.96
N GLU A 25 -11.79 2.52 -13.20
CA GLU A 25 -12.28 3.27 -14.36
C GLU A 25 -13.82 3.29 -14.46
N GLN A 26 -14.49 2.23 -14.00
CA GLN A 26 -15.95 2.16 -14.01
C GLN A 26 -16.62 3.00 -12.89
N HIS A 27 -15.90 3.30 -11.81
CA HIS A 27 -16.39 4.22 -10.76
C HIS A 27 -16.04 5.68 -11.03
N ARG A 28 -14.96 5.97 -11.77
CA ARG A 28 -14.60 7.35 -12.14
C ARG A 28 -15.52 7.94 -13.21
N SER A 29 -15.98 7.11 -14.14
CA SER A 29 -16.99 7.50 -15.15
C SER A 29 -18.39 7.74 -14.58
N ARG A 30 -18.72 7.18 -13.40
CA ARG A 30 -20.00 7.45 -12.71
C ARG A 30 -19.98 8.73 -11.86
N ALA A 31 -18.81 9.18 -11.41
CA ALA A 31 -18.67 10.43 -10.65
C ALA A 31 -18.59 11.67 -11.55
N GLN A 32 -18.23 11.54 -12.83
CA GLN A 32 -18.21 12.66 -13.78
C GLN A 32 -19.54 12.88 -14.54
N GLN A 33 -20.51 11.96 -14.42
CA GLN A 33 -21.86 12.11 -15.03
C GLN A 33 -22.92 12.72 -14.11
N GLN A 34 -22.57 13.21 -12.91
CA GLN A 34 -23.52 13.86 -12.00
C GLN A 34 -23.50 15.40 -12.05
N HIS A 35 -22.77 16.02 -12.98
CA HIS A 35 -22.77 17.47 -13.20
C HIS A 35 -23.19 17.87 -14.61
N THR A 36 -24.34 17.39 -15.05
CA THR A 36 -25.17 18.09 -16.04
C THR A 36 -26.63 17.82 -15.71
N ALA A 37 -27.13 18.53 -14.70
CA ALA A 37 -28.56 18.64 -14.48
C ALA A 37 -29.18 19.31 -15.72
N PRO A 38 -30.22 18.74 -16.35
CA PRO A 38 -31.01 19.48 -17.30
C PRO A 38 -31.75 20.56 -16.53
N ASP A 39 -31.58 21.81 -16.97
CA ASP A 39 -32.40 22.95 -16.60
C ASP A 39 -33.87 22.54 -16.66
N SER A 40 -34.43 22.23 -15.49
CA SER A 40 -35.85 21.96 -15.36
C SER A 40 -36.55 23.31 -15.28
N PRO A 41 -37.65 23.47 -16.02
CA PRO A 41 -38.29 24.76 -16.21
C PRO A 41 -38.82 25.27 -14.88
N LEU A 42 -38.47 26.52 -14.58
CA LEU A 42 -39.14 27.37 -13.60
C LEU A 42 -40.65 27.14 -13.72
N MET A 43 -41.24 26.47 -12.73
CA MET A 43 -42.69 26.45 -12.57
C MET A 43 -43.12 27.89 -12.32
N SER A 44 -43.54 28.53 -13.40
CA SER A 44 -44.21 29.80 -13.42
C SER A 44 -45.42 29.72 -12.50
N ASN A 45 -45.28 30.46 -11.41
CA ASN A 45 -46.32 30.89 -10.50
C ASN A 45 -47.61 31.25 -11.28
N PRO A 46 -48.75 30.57 -11.07
CA PRO A 46 -50.01 31.02 -11.65
C PRO A 46 -50.45 32.27 -10.89
N THR A 47 -50.07 33.42 -11.45
CA THR A 47 -50.59 34.73 -11.09
C THR A 47 -52.11 34.68 -10.98
N HIS A 48 -52.58 35.04 -9.78
CA HIS A 48 -53.88 35.62 -9.47
C HIS A 48 -54.79 35.85 -10.68
N ARG A 49 -55.83 35.03 -10.77
CA ARG A 49 -56.96 35.28 -11.65
C ARG A 49 -57.69 36.52 -11.11
N ASN A 50 -57.57 37.62 -11.85
CA ASN A 50 -58.35 38.84 -11.67
C ASN A 50 -59.84 38.50 -11.58
N TYR A 51 -60.46 38.82 -10.45
CA TYR A 51 -61.90 38.98 -10.37
C TYR A 51 -62.25 40.27 -11.10
N ASN A 52 -62.60 40.16 -12.38
CA ASN A 52 -63.25 41.26 -13.09
C ASN A 52 -64.64 41.46 -12.47
N THR A 53 -64.77 42.59 -11.80
CA THR A 53 -65.99 43.28 -11.40
C THR A 53 -66.96 43.38 -12.58
N VAL A 54 -68.07 42.65 -12.51
CA VAL A 54 -69.22 42.91 -13.37
C VAL A 54 -69.97 44.10 -12.77
N HIS A 55 -69.81 45.28 -13.38
CA HIS A 55 -70.68 46.43 -13.16
C HIS A 55 -72.07 46.12 -13.73
N ILE A 56 -73.05 45.93 -12.86
CA ILE A 56 -74.46 45.89 -13.24
C ILE A 56 -74.91 47.32 -13.48
N GLY A 57 -75.20 47.63 -14.75
CA GLY A 57 -75.72 48.91 -15.20
C GLY A 57 -77.11 49.20 -14.63
N THR A 58 -77.24 50.40 -14.08
CA THR A 58 -78.49 51.04 -13.69
C THR A 58 -79.29 51.44 -14.93
N HIS A 59 -80.51 50.92 -15.10
CA HIS A 59 -81.50 51.53 -15.99
C HIS A 59 -82.82 51.80 -15.27
N ARG A 60 -83.23 53.08 -15.43
CA ARG A 60 -84.40 53.78 -14.93
C ARG A 60 -85.71 53.06 -15.24
N PHE A 61 -86.55 52.94 -14.21
CA PHE A 61 -87.99 52.77 -14.34
C PHE A 61 -88.65 54.15 -14.42
N GLU A 62 -89.38 54.40 -15.51
CA GLU A 62 -90.31 55.53 -15.62
C GLU A 62 -91.65 55.19 -14.95
N SER A 63 -92.17 56.20 -14.24
CA SER A 63 -93.37 56.19 -13.43
C SER A 63 -94.59 56.58 -14.26
N ALA A 64 -95.72 55.88 -14.10
CA ALA A 64 -97.03 56.49 -14.30
C ALA A 64 -98.18 55.77 -13.57
N LYS A 65 -98.75 56.51 -12.59
CA LYS A 65 -100.17 56.72 -12.23
C LYS A 65 -101.03 55.48 -11.89
N SER A 66 -101.38 55.27 -10.61
CA SER A 66 -102.34 56.01 -9.76
C SER A 66 -103.81 55.77 -10.13
N GLY A 67 -104.49 54.95 -9.32
CA GLY A 67 -105.95 55.05 -9.12
C GLY A 67 -106.63 53.76 -8.63
N SER A 68 -107.20 53.82 -7.43
CA SER A 68 -108.28 52.96 -6.88
C SER A 68 -108.00 51.46 -6.64
N SER A 69 -108.48 50.81 -5.60
CA SER A 69 -109.26 51.19 -4.41
C SER A 69 -109.34 49.91 -3.56
N ALA A 70 -108.68 49.91 -2.40
CA ALA A 70 -108.80 49.00 -1.25
C ALA A 70 -108.70 47.45 -1.42
N LEU A 71 -109.18 46.83 -2.49
CA LEU A 71 -109.15 45.37 -2.69
C LEU A 71 -107.79 44.85 -3.17
N TYR A 72 -107.04 45.64 -3.95
CA TYR A 72 -105.65 45.34 -4.30
C TYR A 72 -104.70 45.41 -3.09
N VAL A 73 -105.03 46.19 -2.06
CA VAL A 73 -104.22 46.28 -0.84
C VAL A 73 -104.32 45.00 -0.03
N ILE A 74 -105.53 44.42 0.10
CA ILE A 74 -105.71 43.14 0.80
C ILE A 74 -105.04 41.99 0.02
N SER A 75 -105.19 41.97 -1.32
CA SER A 75 -104.49 41.02 -2.20
C SER A 75 -102.97 41.17 -2.13
N ALA A 76 -102.43 42.39 -2.24
CA ALA A 76 -101.00 42.66 -2.15
C ALA A 76 -100.42 42.36 -0.76
N VAL A 77 -101.18 42.61 0.31
CA VAL A 77 -100.79 42.26 1.69
C VAL A 77 -100.80 40.74 1.85
N LEU A 78 -101.79 40.01 1.34
CA LEU A 78 -101.80 38.54 1.36
C LEU A 78 -100.66 37.96 0.53
N VAL A 79 -100.40 38.48 -0.66
CA VAL A 79 -99.26 38.10 -1.50
C VAL A 79 -97.95 38.42 -0.80
N PHE A 80 -97.81 39.57 -0.15
CA PHE A 80 -96.63 39.95 0.61
C PHE A 80 -96.42 39.04 1.82
N VAL A 81 -97.47 38.71 2.57
CA VAL A 81 -97.41 37.75 3.69
C VAL A 81 -96.99 36.37 3.18
N VAL A 82 -97.56 35.89 2.08
CA VAL A 82 -97.15 34.63 1.45
C VAL A 82 -95.69 34.70 0.98
N LEU A 83 -95.25 35.81 0.38
CA LEU A 83 -93.86 35.99 -0.05
C LEU A 83 -92.89 36.05 1.14
N VAL A 84 -93.28 36.69 2.26
CA VAL A 84 -92.48 36.71 3.49
C VAL A 84 -92.40 35.32 4.10
N LEU A 85 -93.50 34.57 4.15
CA LEU A 85 -93.51 33.18 4.63
C LEU A 85 -92.71 32.25 3.70
N VAL A 86 -92.82 32.43 2.38
CA VAL A 86 -92.01 31.70 1.39
C VAL A 86 -90.53 32.07 1.54
N HIS A 87 -90.21 33.35 1.77
CA HIS A 87 -88.84 33.82 1.97
C HIS A 87 -88.24 33.28 3.27
N GLU A 88 -88.95 33.37 4.39
CA GLU A 88 -88.55 32.78 5.68
C GLU A 88 -88.35 31.26 5.58
N THR A 89 -89.27 30.55 4.92
CA THR A 89 -89.11 29.11 4.67
C THR A 89 -87.94 28.81 3.73
N PHE A 90 -87.67 29.65 2.72
CA PHE A 90 -86.51 29.50 1.84
C PHE A 90 -85.18 29.70 2.59
N HIS A 91 -85.10 30.66 3.52
CA HIS A 91 -83.91 30.87 4.37
C HIS A 91 -83.71 29.73 5.36
N LEU A 92 -84.77 29.24 6.00
CA LEU A 92 -84.72 28.10 6.91
C LEU A 92 -84.35 26.80 6.20
N VAL A 93 -84.97 26.52 5.05
CA VAL A 93 -84.68 25.33 4.23
C VAL A 93 -83.28 25.44 3.61
N GLY A 94 -82.89 26.62 3.13
CA GLY A 94 -81.54 26.90 2.63
C GLY A 94 -80.47 26.66 3.70
N GLY A 95 -80.66 27.19 4.90
CA GLY A 95 -79.74 26.99 6.02
C GLY A 95 -79.69 25.54 6.52
N GLN A 96 -80.79 24.78 6.46
CA GLN A 96 -80.82 23.35 6.77
C GLN A 96 -80.08 22.52 5.70
N MET A 97 -80.28 22.82 4.42
CA MET A 97 -79.57 22.19 3.30
C MET A 97 -78.07 22.48 3.37
N GLU A 98 -77.67 23.72 3.63
CA GLU A 98 -76.28 24.13 3.79
C GLU A 98 -75.62 23.42 4.97
N LYS A 99 -76.29 23.35 6.13
CA LYS A 99 -75.80 22.57 7.27
C LYS A 99 -75.61 21.09 6.95
N ARG A 100 -76.53 20.48 6.18
CA ARG A 100 -76.41 19.07 5.76
C ARG A 100 -75.25 18.86 4.79
N MET A 101 -75.09 19.75 3.80
CA MET A 101 -73.94 19.72 2.89
C MET A 101 -72.64 19.88 3.67
N TRP A 102 -72.56 20.84 4.58
CA TRP A 102 -71.37 21.07 5.41
C TRP A 102 -71.06 19.87 6.31
N GLN A 103 -72.07 19.24 6.91
CA GLN A 103 -71.88 18.01 7.69
C GLN A 103 -71.41 16.83 6.83
N GLN A 104 -71.92 16.69 5.62
CA GLN A 104 -71.49 15.66 4.68
C GLN A 104 -70.04 15.90 4.23
N GLU A 105 -69.68 17.15 3.91
CA GLU A 105 -68.33 17.55 3.53
C GLU A 105 -67.34 17.34 4.69
N ARG A 106 -67.70 17.69 5.93
CA ARG A 106 -66.87 17.34 7.10
C ARG A 106 -66.63 15.85 7.22
N ARG A 107 -67.67 15.03 7.04
CA ARG A 107 -67.55 13.58 7.15
C ARG A 107 -66.65 13.04 6.06
N ALA A 108 -66.79 13.54 4.84
CA ALA A 108 -65.90 13.21 3.73
C ALA A 108 -64.45 13.62 4.02
N HIS A 109 -64.25 14.84 4.50
CA HIS A 109 -62.92 15.35 4.86
C HIS A 109 -62.28 14.58 6.01
N VAL A 110 -63.04 14.24 7.07
CA VAL A 110 -62.55 13.41 8.16
C VAL A 110 -62.19 12.01 7.65
N ALA A 111 -63.02 11.41 6.80
CA ALA A 111 -62.72 10.12 6.19
C ALA A 111 -61.43 10.18 5.37
N GLU A 112 -61.27 11.20 4.52
CA GLU A 112 -60.06 11.45 3.75
C GLU A 112 -58.84 11.62 4.68
N VAL A 113 -58.91 12.48 5.69
CA VAL A 113 -57.79 12.67 6.64
C VAL A 113 -57.41 11.34 7.31
N THR A 114 -58.38 10.50 7.66
CA THR A 114 -58.09 9.17 8.25
C THR A 114 -57.50 8.17 7.26
N THR A 115 -57.81 8.27 5.96
CA THR A 115 -57.16 7.43 4.94
C THR A 115 -55.74 7.89 4.70
N TRP A 116 -55.52 9.20 4.56
CA TRP A 116 -54.19 9.79 4.44
C TRP A 116 -53.29 9.47 5.64
N GLN A 117 -53.82 9.50 6.86
CA GLN A 117 -53.08 9.11 8.06
C GLN A 117 -52.66 7.64 8.01
N ARG A 118 -53.56 6.74 7.62
CA ARG A 118 -53.25 5.31 7.48
C ARG A 118 -52.19 5.05 6.41
N GLU A 119 -52.34 5.66 5.23
CA GLU A 119 -51.35 5.54 4.15
C GLU A 119 -49.98 6.07 4.56
N ARG A 120 -49.95 7.17 5.32
CA ARG A 120 -48.71 7.72 5.86
C ARG A 120 -48.05 6.78 6.86
N GLU A 121 -48.82 6.23 7.81
CA GLU A 121 -48.31 5.25 8.77
C GLU A 121 -47.78 3.99 8.08
N GLU A 122 -48.49 3.48 7.06
CA GLU A 122 -48.04 2.33 6.27
C GLU A 122 -46.74 2.64 5.52
N ARG A 123 -46.62 3.82 4.91
CA ARG A 123 -45.37 4.26 4.28
C ARG A 123 -44.23 4.38 5.28
N GLU A 124 -44.47 4.99 6.44
CA GLU A 124 -43.45 5.13 7.50
C GLU A 124 -43.00 3.77 8.04
N ARG A 125 -43.92 2.80 8.20
CA ARG A 125 -43.58 1.41 8.56
C ARG A 125 -42.76 0.73 7.48
N GLY A 126 -43.17 0.84 6.21
CA GLY A 126 -42.44 0.27 5.08
C GLY A 126 -41.02 0.85 4.94
N GLU A 127 -40.87 2.16 5.11
CA GLU A 127 -39.56 2.83 5.11
C GLU A 127 -38.69 2.40 6.30
N ALA A 128 -39.28 2.24 7.49
CA ALA A 128 -38.57 1.76 8.66
C ALA A 128 -38.10 0.31 8.50
N GLU A 129 -38.92 -0.57 7.94
CA GLU A 129 -38.57 -1.95 7.62
C GLU A 129 -37.48 -2.02 6.54
N ALA A 130 -37.62 -1.25 5.45
CA ALA A 130 -36.61 -1.15 4.41
C ALA A 130 -35.26 -0.66 4.96
N ARG A 131 -35.27 0.34 5.86
CA ARG A 131 -34.07 0.85 6.52
C ARG A 131 -33.40 -0.20 7.42
N ARG A 132 -34.20 -1.00 8.14
CA ARG A 132 -33.70 -2.12 8.95
C ARG A 132 -33.09 -3.21 8.08
N ALA A 133 -33.80 -3.65 7.04
CA ALA A 133 -33.32 -4.67 6.11
C ALA A 133 -32.01 -4.26 5.42
N PHE A 134 -31.92 -3.02 4.95
CA PHE A 134 -30.70 -2.47 4.36
C PHE A 134 -29.56 -2.37 5.39
N GLY A 135 -29.87 -2.02 6.64
CA GLY A 135 -28.90 -2.00 7.74
C GLY A 135 -28.32 -3.39 8.03
N GLU A 136 -29.17 -4.41 8.09
CA GLU A 136 -28.77 -5.81 8.31
C GLU A 136 -27.93 -6.34 7.13
N GLU A 137 -28.34 -6.08 5.90
CA GLU A 137 -27.58 -6.46 4.70
C GLU A 137 -26.19 -5.82 4.70
N ARG A 138 -26.11 -4.53 5.04
CA ARG A 138 -24.84 -3.82 5.16
C ARG A 138 -23.97 -4.38 6.28
N GLN A 139 -24.54 -4.79 7.40
CA GLN A 139 -23.80 -5.41 8.49
C GLN A 139 -23.24 -6.77 8.06
N ARG A 140 -24.05 -7.62 7.41
CA ARG A 140 -23.59 -8.91 6.87
C ARG A 140 -22.48 -8.72 5.85
N ALA A 141 -22.61 -7.75 4.95
CA ALA A 141 -21.57 -7.43 3.97
C ALA A 141 -20.24 -7.00 4.65
N ARG A 142 -20.31 -6.23 5.75
CA ARG A 142 -19.12 -5.87 6.54
C ARG A 142 -18.48 -7.09 7.20
N GLU A 143 -19.26 -7.96 7.82
CA GLU A 143 -18.75 -9.17 8.47
C GLU A 143 -18.12 -10.16 7.47
N VAL A 144 -18.66 -10.25 6.25
CA VAL A 144 -18.05 -11.04 5.18
C VAL A 144 -16.74 -10.40 4.74
N TYR A 145 -16.75 -9.09 4.47
CA TYR A 145 -15.54 -8.35 4.08
C TYR A 145 -14.43 -8.44 5.13
N GLU A 146 -14.75 -8.31 6.42
CA GLU A 146 -13.78 -8.44 7.51
C GLU A 146 -13.20 -9.85 7.59
N ARG A 147 -14.02 -10.90 7.39
CA ARG A 147 -13.55 -12.29 7.33
C ARG A 147 -12.63 -12.52 6.13
N GLU A 148 -12.99 -12.04 4.96
CA GLU A 148 -12.17 -12.16 3.75
C GLU A 148 -10.84 -11.43 3.93
N ARG A 149 -10.87 -10.19 4.43
CA ARG A 149 -9.66 -9.41 4.73
C ARG A 149 -8.76 -10.13 5.73
N ALA A 150 -9.31 -10.64 6.83
CA ALA A 150 -8.53 -11.37 7.83
C ALA A 150 -7.90 -12.65 7.24
N SER A 151 -8.63 -13.37 6.38
CA SER A 151 -8.14 -14.56 5.70
C SER A 151 -6.97 -14.24 4.75
N TYR A 152 -7.09 -13.15 4.00
CA TYR A 152 -6.05 -12.66 3.10
C TYR A 152 -4.80 -12.21 3.86
N GLU A 153 -4.96 -11.51 4.99
CA GLU A 153 -3.84 -11.08 5.84
C GLU A 153 -3.10 -12.29 6.44
N LEU A 154 -3.83 -13.32 6.89
CA LEU A 154 -3.23 -14.57 7.39
C LEU A 154 -2.47 -15.34 6.31
N GLU A 155 -3.05 -15.44 5.11
CA GLU A 155 -2.40 -16.07 3.97
C GLU A 155 -1.12 -15.30 3.60
N ARG A 156 -1.20 -13.98 3.45
CA ARG A 156 -0.04 -13.12 3.16
C ARG A 156 1.07 -13.27 4.21
N ALA A 157 0.72 -13.32 5.49
CA ALA A 157 1.68 -13.53 6.56
C ALA A 157 2.35 -14.91 6.48
N ARG A 158 1.62 -15.95 6.05
CA ARG A 158 2.20 -17.28 5.79
C ARG A 158 3.18 -17.24 4.62
N TRP A 159 2.75 -16.66 3.50
CA TRP A 159 3.61 -16.48 2.32
C TRP A 159 4.89 -15.71 2.64
N GLU A 160 4.81 -14.66 3.46
CA GLU A 160 6.00 -13.91 3.86
C GLU A 160 6.95 -14.73 4.73
N ARG A 161 6.43 -15.49 5.70
CA ARG A 161 7.24 -16.41 6.51
C ARG A 161 7.91 -17.46 5.64
N ASP A 162 7.17 -18.04 4.70
CA ASP A 162 7.69 -19.04 3.79
C ASP A 162 8.75 -18.42 2.86
N ARG A 163 8.52 -17.23 2.32
CA ARG A 163 9.49 -16.49 1.50
C ARG A 163 10.80 -16.22 2.23
N VAL A 164 10.72 -15.79 3.49
CA VAL A 164 11.90 -15.55 4.32
C VAL A 164 12.60 -16.86 4.67
N ALA A 165 11.85 -17.91 5.01
CA ALA A 165 12.41 -19.23 5.32
C ALA A 165 13.11 -19.87 4.12
N HIS A 166 12.60 -19.65 2.90
CA HIS A 166 13.17 -20.14 1.65
C HIS A 166 14.19 -19.18 1.03
N ARG A 167 14.57 -18.10 1.70
CA ARG A 167 15.61 -17.21 1.20
C ARG A 167 16.95 -17.97 1.16
N PRO A 168 17.70 -17.89 0.05
CA PRO A 168 19.03 -18.49 0.00
C PRO A 168 19.95 -17.90 1.08
N PHE A 169 20.73 -18.77 1.71
CA PHE A 169 21.71 -18.37 2.71
C PHE A 169 22.95 -19.25 2.63
N TRP A 170 24.08 -18.71 3.05
CA TRP A 170 25.35 -19.44 3.11
C TRP A 170 25.40 -20.32 4.35
N SER A 171 25.83 -21.57 4.20
CA SER A 171 26.19 -22.42 5.32
C SER A 171 27.38 -21.84 6.09
N GLU A 172 27.72 -22.45 7.22
CA GLU A 172 28.96 -22.14 7.91
C GLU A 172 30.14 -22.29 6.93
N PRO A 173 30.95 -21.24 6.75
CA PRO A 173 32.12 -21.26 5.87
C PRO A 173 33.23 -22.10 6.49
N TRP A 174 33.90 -22.91 5.67
CA TRP A 174 35.09 -23.67 6.07
C TRP A 174 36.30 -23.22 5.25
N LEU A 175 37.48 -23.55 5.74
CA LEU A 175 38.73 -23.24 5.06
C LEU A 175 38.83 -24.01 3.75
N LEU A 176 39.03 -23.30 2.64
CA LEU A 176 39.32 -23.95 1.37
C LEU A 176 40.72 -24.58 1.40
N TRP A 177 41.68 -23.82 1.94
CA TRP A 177 43.06 -24.24 2.15
C TRP A 177 43.55 -23.81 3.54
N GLU A 178 44.43 -24.61 4.13
CA GLU A 178 45.08 -24.24 5.40
C GLU A 178 46.09 -23.10 5.23
N SER A 179 46.59 -22.88 4.01
CA SER A 179 47.54 -21.83 3.70
C SER A 179 46.92 -20.44 3.65
N CYS A 180 47.74 -19.44 3.91
CA CYS A 180 47.42 -18.03 3.76
C CYS A 180 47.78 -17.56 2.34
N LEU A 181 46.91 -16.71 1.77
CA LEU A 181 47.09 -16.17 0.43
C LEU A 181 47.95 -14.91 0.43
N ALA A 182 47.77 -14.06 1.43
CA ALA A 182 48.49 -12.81 1.62
C ALA A 182 48.39 -12.40 3.10
N TYR A 183 49.08 -11.33 3.50
CA TYR A 183 48.97 -10.79 4.86
C TYR A 183 47.51 -10.58 5.23
N ASN A 184 47.10 -11.16 6.36
CA ASN A 184 45.73 -11.09 6.87
C ASN A 184 44.65 -11.60 5.90
N THR A 185 45.04 -12.40 4.89
CA THR A 185 44.14 -12.83 3.80
C THR A 185 44.06 -14.36 3.67
N ARG A 186 42.83 -14.89 3.65
CA ARG A 186 42.56 -16.33 3.54
C ARG A 186 41.33 -16.63 2.69
N MET A 187 41.28 -17.83 2.12
CA MET A 187 40.17 -18.29 1.28
C MET A 187 39.26 -19.27 2.03
N TYR A 188 37.96 -19.01 1.97
CA TYR A 188 36.92 -19.85 2.54
C TYR A 188 35.99 -20.37 1.45
N LYS A 189 35.40 -21.54 1.68
CA LYS A 189 34.33 -22.13 0.86
C LYS A 189 33.08 -22.26 1.72
N ALA A 190 31.93 -21.93 1.17
CA ALA A 190 30.64 -22.14 1.84
C ALA A 190 29.61 -22.65 0.83
N ARG A 191 28.65 -23.44 1.29
CA ARG A 191 27.58 -23.99 0.47
C ARG A 191 26.35 -23.09 0.54
N LEU A 192 25.78 -22.75 -0.60
CA LEU A 192 24.50 -22.04 -0.68
C LEU A 192 23.36 -23.03 -0.39
N ARG A 193 22.50 -22.68 0.56
CA ARG A 193 21.33 -23.47 0.97
C ARG A 193 20.05 -22.82 0.43
N ASN A 194 18.96 -23.58 0.44
CA ASN A 194 17.62 -23.14 0.03
C ASN A 194 17.54 -22.61 -1.41
N LEU A 195 18.27 -23.24 -2.33
CA LEU A 195 18.24 -22.89 -3.75
C LEU A 195 17.37 -23.89 -4.53
N PRO A 196 16.42 -23.43 -5.37
CA PRO A 196 15.66 -24.32 -6.25
C PRO A 196 16.55 -24.76 -7.43
N LEU A 197 17.08 -25.97 -7.36
CA LEU A 197 18.02 -26.54 -8.34
C LEU A 197 17.39 -26.86 -9.71
N GLY A 198 16.06 -26.81 -9.83
CA GLY A 198 15.32 -27.27 -11.02
C GLY A 198 15.08 -26.24 -12.14
N GLY A 199 15.64 -25.02 -12.08
CA GLY A 199 15.44 -24.03 -13.14
C GLY A 199 15.69 -22.55 -12.80
N GLY A 200 16.23 -22.25 -11.62
CA GLY A 200 16.62 -20.89 -11.26
C GLY A 200 18.02 -20.49 -11.74
N ASN A 201 18.26 -19.18 -11.91
CA ASN A 201 19.59 -18.60 -12.11
C ASN A 201 20.44 -18.77 -10.84
N TRP A 202 20.95 -19.98 -10.60
CA TRP A 202 21.77 -20.30 -9.42
C TRP A 202 22.97 -19.35 -9.26
N LEU A 203 23.54 -18.89 -10.38
CA LEU A 203 24.66 -17.97 -10.41
C LEU A 203 24.28 -16.59 -9.88
N GLU A 204 23.07 -16.11 -10.21
CA GLU A 204 22.54 -14.83 -9.71
C GLU A 204 22.28 -14.91 -8.20
N ALA A 205 21.71 -16.02 -7.73
CA ALA A 205 21.53 -16.26 -6.30
C ALA A 205 22.88 -16.34 -5.55
N CYS A 206 23.88 -17.00 -6.14
CA CYS A 206 25.22 -17.06 -5.57
C CYS A 206 25.87 -15.68 -5.44
N LYS A 207 25.84 -14.86 -6.50
CA LYS A 207 26.46 -13.52 -6.47
C LYS A 207 25.71 -12.51 -5.61
N SER A 208 24.38 -12.62 -5.53
CA SER A 208 23.53 -11.68 -4.78
C SER A 208 23.42 -12.01 -3.28
N THR A 209 23.66 -13.27 -2.88
CA THR A 209 23.61 -13.66 -1.47
C THR A 209 24.91 -13.25 -0.77
N GLN A 210 24.79 -12.44 0.28
CA GLN A 210 25.94 -11.98 1.07
C GLN A 210 26.21 -12.91 2.26
N LEU A 211 27.48 -13.20 2.53
CA LEU A 211 27.94 -13.88 3.72
C LEU A 211 28.19 -12.86 4.83
N GLY A 212 27.58 -13.07 6.01
CA GLY A 212 27.88 -12.27 7.19
C GLY A 212 29.14 -12.79 7.89
N TRP A 213 30.22 -12.02 7.88
CA TRP A 213 31.50 -12.37 8.51
C TRP A 213 31.93 -11.25 9.46
N HIS A 214 31.99 -11.53 10.77
CA HIS A 214 32.31 -10.54 11.82
C HIS A 214 31.58 -9.19 11.67
N GLY A 215 30.28 -9.23 11.34
CA GLY A 215 29.45 -8.03 11.18
C GLY A 215 29.59 -7.30 9.84
N ARG A 216 30.40 -7.81 8.91
CA ARG A 216 30.51 -7.31 7.54
C ARG A 216 29.82 -8.25 6.56
N ALA A 217 29.21 -7.68 5.52
CA ALA A 217 28.61 -8.45 4.43
C ALA A 217 29.63 -8.61 3.30
N ILE A 218 29.90 -9.85 2.90
CA ILE A 218 30.91 -10.19 1.89
C ILE A 218 30.23 -10.97 0.76
N SER A 219 30.52 -10.58 -0.48
CA SER A 219 30.07 -11.30 -1.66
C SER A 219 31.05 -12.39 -2.04
N ALA A 220 30.54 -13.49 -2.61
CA ALA A 220 31.40 -14.54 -3.15
C ALA A 220 32.24 -14.00 -4.31
N GLU A 221 33.54 -14.32 -4.32
CA GLU A 221 34.46 -13.97 -5.40
C GLU A 221 34.22 -14.85 -6.62
N SER A 222 34.00 -16.15 -6.39
CA SER A 222 33.63 -17.13 -7.41
C SER A 222 32.51 -18.05 -6.92
N CYS A 223 31.83 -18.67 -7.88
CA CYS A 223 30.66 -19.52 -7.67
C CYS A 223 30.83 -20.78 -8.52
N ASP A 224 30.83 -21.94 -7.88
CA ASP A 224 31.00 -23.23 -8.54
C ASP A 224 29.83 -24.17 -8.22
N VAL A 225 29.54 -25.10 -9.13
CA VAL A 225 28.53 -26.15 -8.95
C VAL A 225 29.23 -27.49 -8.88
N GLU A 226 29.01 -28.22 -7.79
CA GLU A 226 29.62 -29.53 -7.52
C GLU A 226 28.56 -30.43 -6.85
N GLU A 227 28.30 -31.60 -7.45
CA GLU A 227 27.32 -32.58 -6.94
C GLU A 227 25.93 -31.98 -6.63
N ASP A 228 25.37 -31.21 -7.57
CA ASP A 228 24.08 -30.50 -7.43
C ASP A 228 24.05 -29.43 -6.32
N TYR A 229 25.21 -29.01 -5.81
CA TYR A 229 25.31 -27.95 -4.83
C TYR A 229 26.08 -26.76 -5.37
N VAL A 230 25.63 -25.58 -4.98
CA VAL A 230 26.30 -24.33 -5.30
C VAL A 230 27.22 -23.97 -4.14
N TYR A 231 28.49 -23.75 -4.45
CA TYR A 231 29.50 -23.30 -3.52
C TYR A 231 29.97 -21.90 -3.90
N GLY A 232 30.15 -21.05 -2.90
CA GLY A 232 30.80 -19.76 -3.04
C GLY A 232 32.19 -19.83 -2.45
N MET A 233 33.16 -19.18 -3.10
CA MET A 233 34.49 -18.94 -2.54
C MET A 233 34.59 -17.50 -2.07
N PHE A 234 35.18 -17.29 -0.89
CA PHE A 234 35.25 -16.00 -0.22
C PHE A 234 36.70 -15.72 0.17
N ARG A 235 37.26 -14.66 -0.40
CA ARG A 235 38.55 -14.11 0.02
C ARG A 235 38.31 -13.10 1.14
N ILE A 236 38.76 -13.47 2.34
CA ILE A 236 38.65 -12.64 3.54
C ILE A 236 40.02 -12.04 3.80
N ASP A 237 40.17 -10.73 3.62
CA ASP A 237 41.41 -9.97 3.75
C ASP A 237 41.51 -9.18 5.09
N PHE A 238 40.65 -9.53 6.06
CA PHE A 238 40.62 -8.91 7.37
C PHE A 238 40.38 -9.91 8.50
N ASP A 239 40.80 -9.52 9.71
CA ASP A 239 40.63 -10.29 10.95
C ASP A 239 41.06 -11.76 10.82
N GLN A 240 42.16 -12.01 10.08
CA GLN A 240 42.79 -13.32 9.93
C GLN A 240 44.11 -13.37 10.70
N PRO A 241 44.09 -13.44 12.06
CA PRO A 241 45.30 -13.40 12.87
C PRO A 241 46.28 -14.54 12.55
N GLN A 242 45.76 -15.67 12.08
CA GLN A 242 46.58 -16.80 11.64
C GLN A 242 47.39 -16.55 10.35
N CYS A 243 47.05 -15.50 9.61
CA CYS A 243 47.72 -15.06 8.38
C CYS A 243 48.47 -13.73 8.58
N GLN A 244 48.69 -13.31 9.83
CA GLN A 244 49.48 -12.12 10.13
C GLN A 244 50.96 -12.51 10.28
N THR A 245 51.68 -12.34 9.18
CA THR A 245 53.14 -12.32 9.17
C THR A 245 53.67 -11.00 9.73
N ARG A 246 54.90 -11.02 10.21
CA ARG A 246 55.59 -9.83 10.73
C ARG A 246 57.04 -9.83 10.30
N TRP A 247 57.66 -8.66 10.24
CA TRP A 247 59.10 -8.59 10.04
C TRP A 247 59.84 -8.97 11.33
N GLY A 248 61.00 -9.60 11.17
CA GLY A 248 61.84 -10.02 12.29
C GLY A 248 62.32 -8.83 13.13
N ASP A 249 62.70 -9.13 14.37
CA ASP A 249 63.10 -8.10 15.35
C ASP A 249 64.45 -7.45 14.99
N TRP A 250 65.21 -8.05 14.08
CA TRP A 250 66.48 -7.52 13.57
C TRP A 250 66.31 -7.02 12.14
N THR A 251 66.48 -5.71 11.95
CA THR A 251 66.58 -5.08 10.63
C THR A 251 68.04 -4.92 10.24
N TRP A 252 68.41 -5.45 9.07
CA TRP A 252 69.75 -5.34 8.52
C TRP A 252 69.89 -4.06 7.71
N ASN A 253 70.70 -3.13 8.21
CA ASN A 253 71.08 -1.93 7.46
C ASN A 253 72.14 -2.31 6.42
N LYS A 254 71.81 -2.21 5.13
CA LYS A 254 72.73 -2.51 4.02
C LYS A 254 73.56 -1.31 3.59
N GLY A 255 73.41 -0.18 4.28
CA GLY A 255 74.09 1.07 3.95
C GLY A 255 73.48 1.74 2.72
N CYS A 256 74.23 2.69 2.19
CA CYS A 256 73.83 3.49 1.03
C CYS A 256 73.95 2.65 -0.25
N VAL A 257 72.85 2.51 -0.97
CA VAL A 257 72.79 1.71 -2.21
C VAL A 257 72.85 2.56 -3.46
N ARG A 258 72.51 3.85 -3.34
CA ARG A 258 72.65 4.88 -4.37
C ARG A 258 72.58 6.27 -3.70
N PRO A 259 73.05 7.34 -4.36
CA PRO A 259 72.97 8.69 -3.80
C PRO A 259 71.55 9.05 -3.36
N GLY A 260 71.41 9.47 -2.10
CA GLY A 260 70.16 9.81 -1.44
C GLY A 260 69.31 8.64 -0.95
N PHE A 261 69.77 7.37 -1.05
CA PHE A 261 68.97 6.20 -0.64
C PHE A 261 69.78 5.19 0.16
N ARG A 262 69.18 4.75 1.28
CA ARG A 262 69.67 3.66 2.12
C ARG A 262 68.77 2.44 1.99
N ALA A 263 69.36 1.25 1.96
CA ALA A 263 68.61 0.00 1.94
C ALA A 263 68.55 -0.67 3.32
N LEU A 264 67.38 -1.23 3.62
CA LEU A 264 67.12 -2.09 4.77
C LEU A 264 66.62 -3.44 4.28
N GLU A 265 66.95 -4.50 5.02
CA GLU A 265 66.39 -5.82 4.83
C GLU A 265 65.90 -6.38 6.17
N ALA A 266 64.86 -7.20 6.12
CA ALA A 266 64.36 -7.91 7.29
C ALA A 266 63.77 -9.27 6.87
N PRO A 267 63.99 -10.33 7.66
CA PRO A 267 63.37 -11.62 7.41
C PRO A 267 61.88 -11.56 7.79
N LEU A 268 61.03 -12.26 7.05
CA LEU A 268 59.60 -12.36 7.31
C LEU A 268 59.33 -13.56 8.24
N TRP A 269 58.61 -13.34 9.33
CA TRP A 269 58.31 -14.32 10.36
C TRP A 269 56.83 -14.73 10.34
N ASN A 270 56.51 -15.86 10.98
CA ASN A 270 55.18 -16.48 11.05
C ASN A 270 54.64 -16.99 9.70
N GLN A 271 55.50 -17.25 8.72
CA GLN A 271 55.13 -17.98 7.52
C GLN A 271 54.88 -19.45 7.85
N LYS A 272 53.86 -20.05 7.24
CA LYS A 272 53.55 -21.47 7.37
C LYS A 272 53.90 -22.23 6.10
N TRP A 273 54.04 -23.54 6.24
CA TRP A 273 54.18 -24.42 5.09
C TRP A 273 52.95 -24.33 4.18
N GLY A 274 53.17 -24.09 2.89
CA GLY A 274 52.12 -23.96 1.88
C GLY A 274 51.56 -22.54 1.71
N ASP A 275 51.96 -21.57 2.54
CA ASP A 275 51.60 -20.16 2.34
C ASP A 275 52.16 -19.64 1.01
N HIS A 276 51.48 -18.66 0.42
CA HIS A 276 51.99 -17.93 -0.73
C HIS A 276 53.05 -16.93 -0.29
N VAL A 277 54.23 -17.42 0.10
CA VAL A 277 55.27 -16.65 0.79
C VAL A 277 55.68 -15.35 0.10
N TYR A 278 55.65 -15.30 -1.24
CA TYR A 278 55.90 -14.07 -1.99
C TYR A 278 54.79 -13.02 -1.83
N GLU A 279 53.53 -13.43 -1.87
CA GLU A 279 52.38 -12.55 -1.63
C GLU A 279 52.33 -12.10 -0.17
N MET A 280 52.62 -13.01 0.77
CA MET A 280 52.78 -12.65 2.19
C MET A 280 53.85 -11.56 2.34
N CYS A 281 55.02 -11.73 1.72
CA CYS A 281 56.09 -10.73 1.73
C CYS A 281 55.66 -9.40 1.12
N ALA A 282 55.01 -9.42 -0.03
CA ALA A 282 54.59 -8.22 -0.76
C ALA A 282 53.45 -7.44 -0.09
N THR A 283 52.71 -8.06 0.84
CA THR A 283 51.52 -7.45 1.47
C THR A 283 51.68 -7.22 2.98
N THR A 284 52.74 -7.75 3.60
CA THR A 284 53.02 -7.51 5.02
C THR A 284 53.38 -6.03 5.25
N PRO A 285 52.74 -5.33 6.20
CA PRO A 285 53.05 -3.95 6.54
C PRO A 285 54.53 -3.75 6.91
N GLY A 286 55.13 -2.62 6.51
CA GLY A 286 56.56 -2.32 6.67
C GLY A 286 56.98 -1.85 8.05
N VAL A 287 56.35 -2.39 9.10
CA VAL A 287 56.64 -2.02 10.49
C VAL A 287 57.91 -2.75 10.93
N LEU A 288 59.06 -2.08 10.77
CA LEU A 288 60.38 -2.60 11.12
C LEU A 288 60.84 -2.13 12.50
N ALA A 289 61.64 -2.93 13.19
CA ALA A 289 62.16 -2.59 14.51
C ALA A 289 63.05 -1.34 14.46
N GLY A 290 62.63 -0.27 15.15
CA GLY A 290 63.37 0.99 15.20
C GLY A 290 63.15 1.94 14.02
N TYR A 291 62.24 1.61 13.11
CA TYR A 291 61.85 2.46 11.98
C TYR A 291 60.34 2.72 11.99
N TRP A 292 59.92 3.79 11.32
CA TRP A 292 58.51 4.03 11.05
C TRP A 292 57.99 3.06 9.97
N ASP A 293 56.68 2.98 9.77
CA ASP A 293 56.09 2.08 8.78
C ASP A 293 56.48 2.48 7.34
N LEU A 294 57.45 1.77 6.76
CA LEU A 294 57.96 2.03 5.41
C LEU A 294 57.03 1.53 4.31
N GLY A 295 55.86 0.98 4.65
CA GLY A 295 54.98 0.29 3.72
C GLY A 295 55.54 -1.06 3.25
N PRO A 296 54.89 -1.71 2.29
CA PRO A 296 55.36 -3.01 1.81
C PRO A 296 56.77 -2.95 1.20
N PRO A 297 57.54 -4.05 1.26
CA PRO A 297 58.89 -4.09 0.70
C PRO A 297 58.86 -3.88 -0.82
N MET A 298 59.90 -3.24 -1.33
CA MET A 298 60.09 -3.06 -2.78
C MET A 298 60.51 -4.35 -3.48
N GLN A 299 61.19 -5.25 -2.75
CA GLN A 299 61.65 -6.53 -3.26
C GLN A 299 61.49 -7.62 -2.21
N CYS A 300 61.15 -8.81 -2.67
CA CYS A 300 61.00 -10.02 -1.87
C CYS A 300 61.93 -11.09 -2.44
N ARG A 301 62.87 -11.58 -1.62
CA ARG A 301 63.84 -12.60 -2.01
C ARG A 301 63.83 -13.74 -1.01
N GLN A 302 63.85 -14.97 -1.50
CA GLN A 302 64.11 -16.13 -0.65
C GLN A 302 65.62 -16.23 -0.40
N GLU A 303 66.05 -16.16 0.85
CA GLU A 303 67.46 -16.26 1.24
C GLU A 303 67.71 -17.43 2.20
N GLY A 304 68.90 -18.02 2.10
CA GLY A 304 69.37 -19.09 2.98
C GLY A 304 68.94 -20.50 2.59
N ASP A 305 69.51 -21.47 3.30
CA ASP A 305 68.91 -22.80 3.44
C ASP A 305 67.56 -22.67 4.16
N LYS A 306 66.68 -23.67 4.00
CA LYS A 306 65.22 -23.73 4.24
C LYS A 306 64.62 -22.99 5.47
N ASP A 307 65.41 -22.45 6.39
CA ASP A 307 65.04 -21.93 7.69
C ASP A 307 65.00 -20.39 7.81
N ILE A 308 65.66 -19.62 6.93
CA ILE A 308 65.69 -18.13 7.04
C ILE A 308 64.40 -17.48 6.46
N GLY A 309 63.72 -18.18 5.55
CA GLY A 309 62.45 -17.74 4.95
C GLY A 309 62.59 -16.60 3.94
N MET A 310 61.47 -15.97 3.59
CA MET A 310 61.46 -14.76 2.74
C MET A 310 62.08 -13.55 3.44
N VAL A 311 62.88 -12.78 2.71
CA VAL A 311 63.46 -11.49 3.13
C VAL A 311 62.84 -10.38 2.30
N GLY A 312 62.34 -9.36 2.98
CA GLY A 312 61.88 -8.10 2.37
C GLY A 312 63.00 -7.09 2.31
N ARG A 313 63.01 -6.25 1.27
CA ARG A 313 63.96 -5.14 1.11
C ARG A 313 63.23 -3.81 0.86
N TRP A 314 63.66 -2.78 1.58
CA TRP A 314 63.18 -1.40 1.43
C TRP A 314 64.34 -0.50 1.03
N GLU A 315 64.05 0.51 0.21
CA GLU A 315 64.93 1.65 -0.01
C GLU A 315 64.19 2.91 0.45
N TYR A 316 64.78 3.66 1.37
CA TYR A 316 64.22 4.91 1.84
C TYR A 316 65.21 6.05 1.63
N ARG A 317 64.67 7.27 1.52
CA ARG A 317 65.49 8.46 1.30
C ARG A 317 66.30 8.77 2.56
N ASP A 318 67.61 8.93 2.39
CA ASP A 318 68.54 9.33 3.43
C ASP A 318 69.54 10.32 2.84
N ASP A 319 69.48 11.57 3.28
CA ASP A 319 70.36 12.64 2.80
C ASP A 319 71.82 12.43 3.26
N GLY A 320 72.06 11.52 4.21
CA GLY A 320 73.40 11.07 4.61
C GLY A 320 74.05 10.08 3.64
N CYS A 321 73.38 9.70 2.54
CA CYS A 321 73.93 8.83 1.52
C CYS A 321 74.43 9.62 0.30
N TRP A 322 75.75 9.73 0.14
CA TRP A 322 76.41 10.41 -0.97
C TRP A 322 77.19 9.47 -1.89
#